data_AF-A0A059LR40-F1
#
_entry.id   AF-A0A059LR40-F1
#
_cell.length_a   1.000
_cell.length_b   1.000
_cell.length_c   1.000
_cell.angle_alpha   90.00
_cell.angle_beta   90.00
_cell.angle_gamma   90.00
#
_symmetry.space_group_name_H-M   'P 1'
#
loop_
_entity.id
_entity.type
_entity.pdbx_description
1 polymer ?
#
loop_
_entity_poly.entity_id
_entity_poly.type
_entity_poly.pdbx_seq_one_letter_code
_entity_poly.pdbx_strand_id
1 'polypeptide(L)'
;MKKSLYDILGVAKNASQADVRKAYLKLALKLHPDKNPDGGSHEDFQALQKVYGVLSDETKRERYDRTGIVEEEDGLAGKDFDELYSHYRSLYAKVTEDDIDAFSASYRGSEEEAKDLLELYVKHKGDMDAVLAWVMCSDASVDSHRFADTIEAAVAAGQAPAFSRFQSWAKRVRRKAAPKDPLRPPLRKKNGNSKSGEDSLALMIRSRQQTAHGSMVDALAAKYGVSGGDEPSEEAFAAARQRHEARVKSKGAAEGRRSAKGGVQKKRGAGAKA
;
A
#
# COMPACT_ATOMS: atom_id res chain seq x y z
N MET A 1 26.70 32.12 6.63
CA MET A 1 25.55 32.84 6.01
C MET A 1 24.99 31.93 4.92
N LYS A 2 23.68 31.64 4.92
CA LYS A 2 23.03 30.91 3.81
C LYS A 2 22.98 31.85 2.61
N LYS A 3 23.70 31.54 1.52
CA LYS A 3 23.61 32.31 0.27
C LYS A 3 22.24 32.03 -0.36
N SER A 4 21.47 33.07 -0.69
CA SER A 4 20.19 32.93 -1.37
C SER A 4 20.41 32.53 -2.84
N LEU A 5 19.47 31.83 -3.47
CA LEU A 5 19.51 31.53 -4.92
C LEU A 5 19.69 32.81 -5.77
N TYR A 6 19.08 33.92 -5.35
CA TYR A 6 19.23 35.22 -5.98
C TYR A 6 20.66 35.79 -5.85
N ASP A 7 21.34 35.51 -4.74
CA ASP A 7 22.73 35.93 -4.51
C ASP A 7 23.69 35.12 -5.38
N ILE A 8 23.39 33.84 -5.64
CA ILE A 8 24.19 32.97 -6.53
C ILE A 8 24.08 33.46 -7.98
N LEU A 9 22.89 33.87 -8.40
CA LEU A 9 22.67 34.41 -9.75
C LEU A 9 23.05 35.90 -9.87
N GLY A 10 23.30 36.59 -8.75
CA GLY A 10 23.67 38.00 -8.71
C GLY A 10 22.54 38.96 -9.11
N VAL A 11 21.29 38.57 -8.84
CA VAL A 11 20.09 39.36 -9.17
C VAL A 11 19.32 39.74 -7.90
N ALA A 12 18.55 40.83 -7.96
CA ALA A 12 17.68 41.21 -6.87
C ALA A 12 16.48 40.23 -6.74
N LYS A 13 15.93 40.07 -5.53
CA LYS A 13 14.78 39.18 -5.27
C LYS A 13 13.54 39.55 -6.10
N ASN A 14 13.40 40.83 -6.48
CA ASN A 14 12.33 41.36 -7.31
C ASN A 14 12.65 41.35 -8.82
N ALA A 15 13.73 40.69 -9.25
CA ALA A 15 14.13 40.64 -10.66
C ALA A 15 13.06 39.98 -11.54
N SER A 16 12.88 40.48 -12.76
CA SER A 16 11.96 39.87 -13.73
C SER A 16 12.52 38.55 -14.28
N GLN A 17 11.65 37.71 -14.86
CA GLN A 17 12.09 36.46 -15.52
C GLN A 17 13.10 36.73 -16.66
N ALA A 18 12.95 37.85 -17.36
CA ALA A 18 13.88 38.27 -18.38
C ALA A 18 15.27 38.60 -17.81
N ASP A 19 15.34 39.15 -16.60
CA ASP A 19 16.59 39.51 -15.94
C ASP A 19 17.30 38.27 -15.36
N VAL A 20 16.53 37.32 -14.81
CA VAL A 20 17.03 35.99 -14.37
C VAL A 20 17.68 35.26 -15.54
N ARG A 21 17.01 35.21 -16.70
CA ARG A 21 17.55 34.58 -17.92
C ARG A 21 18.80 35.28 -18.44
N LYS A 22 18.84 36.61 -18.42
CA LYS A 22 20.03 37.38 -18.85
C LYS A 22 21.21 37.16 -17.91
N ALA A 23 20.97 37.11 -16.59
CA ALA A 23 22.01 36.86 -15.60
C ALA A 23 22.56 35.44 -15.71
N TYR A 24 21.68 34.44 -15.87
CA TYR A 24 22.06 33.05 -16.14
C TYR A 24 22.94 32.94 -17.38
N LEU A 25 22.55 33.54 -18.51
CA LEU A 25 23.33 33.44 -19.75
C LEU A 25 24.73 34.05 -19.60
N LYS A 26 24.85 35.17 -18.87
CA LYS A 26 26.15 35.81 -18.58
C LYS A 26 27.04 34.96 -17.68
N LEU A 27 26.47 34.29 -16.68
CA LEU A 27 27.21 33.41 -15.77
C LEU A 27 27.56 32.06 -16.41
N ALA A 28 26.65 31.50 -17.19
CA ALA A 28 26.84 30.25 -17.93
C ALA A 28 27.98 30.38 -18.94
N LEU A 29 28.11 31.52 -19.63
CA LEU A 29 29.24 31.78 -20.54
C LEU A 29 30.59 31.92 -19.81
N LYS A 30 30.57 32.42 -18.57
CA LYS A 30 31.77 32.58 -17.73
C LYS A 30 32.21 31.28 -17.08
N LEU A 31 31.26 30.41 -16.72
CA LEU A 31 31.48 29.14 -16.03
C LEU A 31 31.40 27.94 -16.98
N HIS A 32 31.36 28.17 -18.29
CA HIS A 32 31.24 27.08 -19.26
C HIS A 32 32.47 26.15 -19.18
N PRO A 33 32.28 24.81 -19.09
CA PRO A 33 33.38 23.85 -18.94
C PRO A 33 34.36 23.86 -20.12
N ASP A 34 33.89 24.21 -21.32
CA ASP A 34 34.73 24.35 -22.53
C ASP A 34 35.73 25.52 -22.44
N LYS A 35 35.39 26.60 -21.72
CA LYS A 35 36.24 27.80 -21.59
C LYS A 35 37.13 27.77 -20.36
N ASN A 36 36.80 26.93 -19.37
CA ASN A 36 37.57 26.76 -18.14
C ASN A 36 37.74 25.26 -17.83
N PRO A 37 38.66 24.57 -18.51
CA PRO A 37 38.91 23.14 -18.31
C PRO A 37 39.58 22.80 -16.95
N ASP A 38 40.02 23.81 -16.19
CA ASP A 38 40.66 23.63 -14.89
C ASP A 38 39.63 23.39 -13.77
N GLY A 39 39.26 22.12 -13.57
CA GLY A 39 38.93 21.49 -12.28
C GLY A 39 37.81 22.01 -11.35
N GLY A 40 37.17 23.16 -11.60
CA GLY A 40 36.14 23.72 -10.71
C GLY A 40 34.90 24.28 -11.42
N SER A 41 34.99 24.48 -12.74
CA SER A 41 33.91 25.06 -13.54
C SER A 41 32.69 24.15 -13.67
N HIS A 42 32.87 22.83 -13.59
CA HIS A 42 31.78 21.87 -13.78
C HIS A 42 30.78 21.89 -12.61
N GLU A 43 31.27 21.90 -11.37
CA GLU A 43 30.43 21.94 -10.18
C GLU A 43 29.69 23.28 -10.06
N ASP A 44 30.40 24.39 -10.33
CA ASP A 44 29.81 25.72 -10.35
C ASP A 44 28.75 25.88 -11.45
N PHE A 45 28.97 25.26 -12.61
CA PHE A 45 28.01 25.25 -13.71
C PHE A 45 26.77 24.41 -13.38
N GLN A 46 26.94 23.24 -12.77
CA GLN A 46 25.82 22.42 -12.29
C GLN A 46 25.01 23.17 -11.21
N ALA A 47 25.68 23.84 -10.26
CA ALA A 47 25.02 24.66 -9.26
C ALA A 47 24.22 25.81 -9.90
N LEU A 48 24.78 26.47 -10.92
CA LEU A 48 24.10 27.51 -11.68
C LEU A 48 22.86 27.00 -12.42
N GLN A 49 22.93 25.80 -13.02
CA GLN A 49 21.79 25.17 -13.68
C GLN A 49 20.65 24.88 -12.70
N LYS A 50 20.96 24.35 -11.51
CA LYS A 50 19.98 24.09 -10.45
C LYS A 50 19.29 25.37 -9.98
N VAL A 51 20.07 26.43 -9.76
CA VAL A 51 19.54 27.76 -9.38
C VAL A 51 18.60 28.30 -10.45
N TYR A 52 18.99 28.19 -11.72
CA TYR A 52 18.16 28.66 -12.83
C TYR A 52 16.86 27.85 -12.94
N GLY A 53 16.90 26.52 -12.79
CA GLY A 53 15.70 25.67 -12.86
C GLY A 53 14.62 26.00 -11.82
N VAL A 54 15.02 26.55 -10.66
CA VAL A 54 14.10 26.99 -9.61
C VAL A 54 13.60 28.42 -9.86
N LEU A 55 14.48 29.34 -10.29
CA LEU A 55 14.11 30.74 -10.48
C LEU A 55 13.41 31.03 -11.82
N SER A 56 13.61 30.19 -12.84
CA SER A 56 13.01 30.34 -14.17
C SER A 56 11.54 29.96 -14.22
N ASP A 57 11.09 29.09 -13.33
CA ASP A 57 9.69 28.66 -13.21
C ASP A 57 9.01 29.49 -12.12
N GLU A 58 7.94 30.19 -12.50
CA GLU A 58 7.19 31.08 -11.60
C GLU A 58 6.61 30.34 -10.39
N THR A 59 6.17 29.10 -10.58
CA THR A 59 5.61 28.25 -9.52
C THR A 59 6.69 27.79 -8.53
N LYS A 60 7.87 27.43 -9.03
CA LYS A 60 9.01 27.01 -8.19
C LYS A 60 9.62 28.20 -7.45
N ARG A 61 9.67 29.37 -8.10
CA ARG A 61 10.12 30.63 -7.49
C ARG A 61 9.20 31.07 -6.35
N GLU A 62 7.89 31.05 -6.54
CA GLU A 62 6.92 31.40 -5.50
C GLU A 62 7.04 30.45 -4.29
N ARG A 63 7.23 29.16 -4.54
CA ARG A 63 7.46 28.16 -3.49
C ARG A 63 8.73 28.48 -2.70
N TYR A 64 9.85 28.73 -3.38
CA TYR A 64 11.12 29.11 -2.75
C TYR A 64 11.00 30.39 -1.95
N ASP A 65 10.31 31.41 -2.45
CA ASP A 65 10.11 32.68 -1.76
C ASP A 65 9.26 32.51 -0.48
N ARG A 66 8.32 31.55 -0.47
CA ARG A 66 7.45 31.24 0.68
C ARG A 66 8.10 30.34 1.72
N THR A 67 8.83 29.30 1.31
CA THR A 67 9.37 28.27 2.22
C THR A 67 10.86 28.45 2.52
N GLY A 68 11.60 29.15 1.67
CA GLY A 68 13.06 29.27 1.75
C GLY A 68 13.80 27.94 1.54
N ILE A 69 13.10 26.90 1.09
CA ILE A 69 13.65 25.55 0.86
C ILE A 69 13.75 25.36 -0.65
N VAL A 70 14.96 25.03 -1.10
CA VAL A 70 15.20 24.51 -2.45
C VAL A 70 14.92 23.02 -2.36
N GLU A 71 13.86 22.54 -3.00
CA GLU A 71 13.67 21.10 -3.15
C GLU A 71 14.87 20.58 -3.95
N GLU A 72 15.75 19.83 -3.29
CA GLU A 72 16.78 19.06 -3.97
C GLU A 72 16.08 18.16 -4.98
N GLU A 73 16.52 18.25 -6.23
CA GLU A 73 16.10 17.41 -7.35
C GLU A 73 16.64 15.97 -7.17
N ASP A 74 16.39 15.39 -6.00
CA ASP A 74 16.63 14.00 -5.65
C ASP A 74 15.37 13.49 -4.95
N GLY A 75 14.30 13.31 -5.73
CA GLY A 75 13.11 12.62 -5.26
C GLY A 75 11.86 13.00 -6.00
N LEU A 76 11.35 12.06 -6.81
CA LEU A 76 9.98 12.05 -7.30
C LEU A 76 8.99 12.46 -6.20
N ALA A 77 8.55 13.71 -6.21
CA ALA A 77 7.62 14.24 -5.22
C ALA A 77 6.25 14.50 -5.85
N GLY A 78 5.30 13.63 -5.51
CA GLY A 78 3.86 13.91 -5.46
C GLY A 78 3.16 14.23 -6.78
N LYS A 79 3.35 15.43 -7.33
CA LYS A 79 2.61 15.90 -8.52
C LYS A 79 3.21 15.38 -9.83
N ASP A 80 4.54 15.38 -9.94
CA ASP A 80 5.22 14.85 -11.13
C ASP A 80 5.06 13.32 -11.26
N PHE A 81 5.00 12.60 -10.13
CA PHE A 81 4.74 11.16 -10.14
C PHE A 81 3.28 10.84 -10.49
N ASP A 82 2.32 11.57 -9.93
CA ASP A 82 0.90 11.28 -10.16
C ASP A 82 0.45 11.64 -11.59
N GLU A 83 1.02 12.71 -12.16
CA GLU A 83 0.84 13.07 -13.57
C GLU A 83 1.52 12.06 -14.52
N LEU A 84 2.76 11.64 -14.23
CA LEU A 84 3.46 10.63 -15.00
C LEU A 84 2.79 9.25 -14.91
N TYR A 85 2.36 8.86 -13.71
CA TYR A 85 1.61 7.65 -13.46
C TYR A 85 0.29 7.68 -14.23
N SER A 86 -0.46 8.78 -14.18
CA SER A 86 -1.70 8.94 -14.93
C SER A 86 -1.48 8.88 -16.44
N HIS A 87 -0.41 9.48 -16.95
CA HIS A 87 -0.03 9.41 -18.37
C HIS A 87 0.25 7.98 -18.82
N TYR A 88 1.16 7.26 -18.15
CA TYR A 88 1.44 5.86 -18.47
C TYR A 88 0.22 4.96 -18.26
N ARG A 89 -0.62 5.27 -17.28
CA ARG A 89 -1.85 4.55 -17.03
C ARG A 89 -2.90 4.74 -18.12
N SER A 90 -2.89 5.88 -18.81
CA SER A 90 -3.76 6.14 -19.96
C SER A 90 -3.26 5.46 -21.24
N LEU A 91 -1.95 5.26 -21.37
CA LEU A 91 -1.35 4.58 -22.52
C LEU A 91 -1.61 3.07 -22.51
N TYR A 92 -1.70 2.46 -21.33
CA TYR A 92 -1.91 1.02 -21.18
C TYR A 92 -3.29 0.71 -20.60
N ALA A 93 -4.05 -0.17 -21.25
CA ALA A 93 -5.33 -0.62 -20.74
C ALA A 93 -5.20 -1.24 -19.34
N LYS A 94 -6.23 -1.12 -18.51
CA LYS A 94 -6.28 -1.85 -17.24
C LYS A 94 -6.39 -3.33 -17.51
N VAL A 95 -5.32 -4.06 -17.18
CA VAL A 95 -5.39 -5.52 -17.08
C VAL A 95 -6.42 -5.83 -16.01
N THR A 96 -7.54 -6.37 -16.46
CA THR A 96 -8.60 -6.90 -15.61
C THR A 96 -8.29 -8.35 -15.28
N GLU A 97 -8.98 -8.87 -14.28
CA GLU A 97 -8.87 -10.29 -13.95
C GLU A 97 -9.38 -11.18 -15.08
N ASP A 98 -10.42 -10.72 -15.80
CA ASP A 98 -10.95 -11.41 -16.96
C ASP A 98 -9.93 -11.47 -18.12
N ASP A 99 -9.10 -10.43 -18.28
CA ASP A 99 -8.00 -10.44 -19.27
C ASP A 99 -6.92 -11.47 -18.90
N ILE A 100 -6.62 -11.65 -17.61
CA ILE A 100 -5.68 -12.67 -17.13
C ILE A 100 -6.23 -14.07 -17.37
N ASP A 101 -7.51 -14.28 -17.07
CA ASP A 101 -8.18 -15.58 -17.28
C ASP A 101 -8.29 -15.90 -18.78
N ALA A 102 -8.58 -14.90 -19.62
CA ALA A 102 -8.61 -15.04 -21.07
C ALA A 102 -7.21 -15.37 -21.65
N PHE A 103 -6.16 -14.68 -21.20
CA PHE A 103 -4.79 -14.97 -21.60
C PHE A 103 -4.34 -16.37 -21.15
N SER A 104 -4.65 -16.74 -19.90
CA SER A 104 -4.36 -18.08 -19.39
C SER A 104 -5.03 -19.17 -20.23
N ALA A 105 -6.28 -18.94 -20.63
CA ALA A 105 -7.03 -19.87 -21.49
C ALA A 105 -6.49 -19.94 -22.92
N SER A 106 -5.93 -18.84 -23.46
CA SER A 106 -5.33 -18.86 -24.80
C SER A 106 -3.93 -19.47 -24.80
N TYR A 107 -3.16 -19.26 -23.74
CA TYR A 107 -1.79 -19.78 -23.61
C TYR A 107 -1.77 -21.27 -23.26
N ARG A 108 -2.56 -21.72 -22.26
CA ARG A 108 -2.54 -23.12 -21.81
C ARG A 108 -3.11 -24.06 -22.87
N GLY A 109 -2.33 -25.04 -23.27
CA GLY A 109 -2.64 -26.00 -24.32
C GLY A 109 -2.26 -25.54 -25.73
N SER A 110 -1.70 -24.34 -25.89
CA SER A 110 -1.28 -23.80 -27.18
C SER A 110 0.06 -24.39 -27.64
N GLU A 111 0.38 -24.19 -28.92
CA GLU A 111 1.69 -24.51 -29.48
C GLU A 111 2.80 -23.63 -28.87
N GLU A 112 2.47 -22.40 -28.47
CA GLU A 112 3.41 -21.48 -27.82
C GLU A 112 3.89 -22.03 -26.48
N GLU A 113 2.96 -22.52 -25.65
CA GLU A 113 3.30 -23.16 -24.39
C GLU A 113 4.16 -24.41 -24.60
N ALA A 114 3.84 -25.24 -25.60
CA ALA A 114 4.64 -26.42 -25.90
C ALA A 114 6.08 -26.04 -26.28
N LYS A 115 6.25 -24.96 -27.06
CA LYS A 115 7.56 -24.44 -27.44
C LYS A 115 8.33 -23.89 -26.24
N ASP A 116 7.69 -23.05 -25.42
CA ASP A 116 8.30 -22.47 -24.21
C ASP A 116 8.71 -23.56 -23.22
N LEU A 117 7.87 -24.59 -23.05
CA LEU A 117 8.13 -25.75 -22.21
C LEU A 117 9.40 -26.49 -22.67
N LEU A 118 9.54 -26.74 -23.97
CA LEU A 118 10.72 -27.42 -24.52
C LEU A 118 11.98 -26.56 -24.41
N GLU A 119 11.89 -25.26 -24.63
CA GLU A 119 13.01 -24.33 -24.45
C GLU A 119 13.50 -24.35 -22.99
N LEU A 120 12.57 -24.21 -22.03
CA LEU A 120 12.90 -24.24 -20.61
C LEU A 120 13.39 -25.63 -20.18
N TYR A 121 12.83 -26.70 -20.72
CA TYR A 121 13.28 -28.07 -20.46
C TYR A 121 14.76 -28.27 -20.86
N VAL A 122 15.17 -27.78 -22.03
CA VAL A 122 16.57 -27.83 -22.47
C VAL A 122 17.44 -26.93 -21.60
N LYS A 123 17.00 -25.69 -21.34
CA LYS A 123 17.73 -24.71 -20.52
C LYS A 123 18.03 -25.23 -19.12
N HIS A 124 17.05 -25.90 -18.49
CA HIS A 124 17.16 -26.45 -17.14
C HIS A 124 17.53 -27.93 -17.11
N LYS A 125 17.94 -28.52 -18.25
CA LYS A 125 18.44 -29.92 -18.35
C LYS A 125 17.48 -30.95 -17.73
N GLY A 126 16.18 -30.76 -17.95
CA GLY A 126 15.13 -31.65 -17.45
C GLY A 126 14.81 -31.52 -15.96
N ASP A 127 15.21 -30.43 -15.31
CA ASP A 127 14.75 -30.08 -13.97
C ASP A 127 13.36 -29.45 -14.01
N MET A 128 12.34 -30.29 -13.82
CA MET A 128 10.94 -29.85 -13.94
C MET A 128 10.47 -28.94 -12.81
N ASP A 129 11.12 -28.96 -11.64
CA ASP A 129 10.78 -28.02 -10.55
C ASP A 129 11.21 -26.59 -10.94
N ALA A 130 12.34 -26.45 -11.63
CA ALA A 130 12.74 -25.20 -12.25
C ALA A 130 11.85 -24.83 -13.44
N VAL A 131 11.55 -25.77 -14.34
CA VAL A 131 10.69 -25.49 -15.52
C VAL A 131 9.32 -24.97 -15.10
N LEU A 132 8.64 -25.65 -14.15
CA LEU A 132 7.34 -25.23 -13.62
C LEU A 132 7.37 -23.87 -12.91
N ALA A 133 8.52 -23.42 -12.41
CA ALA A 133 8.64 -22.10 -11.81
C ALA A 133 8.75 -20.98 -12.87
N TRP A 134 9.12 -21.30 -14.10
CA TRP A 134 9.37 -20.35 -15.18
C TRP A 134 8.30 -20.36 -16.28
N VAL A 135 7.62 -21.48 -16.52
CA VAL A 135 6.53 -21.57 -17.51
C VAL A 135 5.35 -20.73 -17.03
N MET A 136 4.86 -19.82 -17.90
CA MET A 136 3.74 -18.95 -17.59
C MET A 136 2.46 -19.74 -17.32
N CYS A 137 1.62 -19.24 -16.41
CA CYS A 137 0.32 -19.84 -16.10
C CYS A 137 0.37 -21.34 -15.72
N SER A 138 1.52 -21.87 -15.29
CA SER A 138 1.68 -23.28 -14.96
C SER A 138 1.36 -23.58 -13.50
N ASP A 139 0.72 -24.72 -13.25
CA ASP A 139 0.44 -25.23 -11.92
C ASP A 139 0.94 -26.68 -11.80
N ALA A 140 1.88 -26.92 -10.89
CA ALA A 140 2.48 -28.25 -10.70
C ALA A 140 1.44 -29.34 -10.34
N SER A 141 0.33 -29.00 -9.69
CA SER A 141 -0.72 -29.97 -9.35
C SER A 141 -1.60 -30.36 -10.56
N VAL A 142 -1.74 -29.45 -11.53
CA VAL A 142 -2.63 -29.62 -12.67
C VAL A 142 -1.88 -30.02 -13.95
N ASP A 143 -0.75 -29.37 -14.23
CA ASP A 143 -0.03 -29.46 -15.50
C ASP A 143 1.03 -30.56 -15.55
N SER A 144 1.46 -31.10 -14.41
CA SER A 144 2.57 -32.07 -14.37
C SER A 144 2.38 -33.26 -15.32
N HIS A 145 1.17 -33.81 -15.42
CA HIS A 145 0.90 -34.94 -16.31
C HIS A 145 0.98 -34.54 -17.79
N ARG A 146 0.36 -33.40 -18.14
CA ARG A 146 0.34 -32.87 -19.51
C ARG A 146 1.75 -32.50 -19.98
N PHE A 147 2.53 -31.85 -19.12
CA PHE A 147 3.94 -31.51 -19.43
C PHE A 147 4.79 -32.77 -19.60
N ALA A 148 4.56 -33.80 -18.79
CA ALA A 148 5.21 -35.09 -18.99
C ALA A 148 4.86 -35.68 -20.37
N ASP A 149 3.57 -35.71 -20.75
CA ASP A 149 3.12 -36.20 -22.06
C ASP A 149 3.75 -35.41 -23.22
N THR A 150 3.74 -34.08 -23.15
CA THR A 150 4.30 -33.20 -24.20
C THR A 150 5.81 -33.41 -24.37
N ILE A 151 6.56 -33.48 -23.26
CA ILE A 151 8.02 -33.66 -23.31
C ILE A 151 8.35 -35.09 -23.76
N GLU A 152 7.63 -36.10 -23.29
CA GLU A 152 7.81 -37.49 -23.75
C GLU A 152 7.55 -37.62 -25.25
N ALA A 153 6.51 -36.96 -25.78
CA ALA A 153 6.23 -36.90 -27.20
C ALA A 153 7.35 -36.19 -27.99
N ALA A 154 7.85 -35.05 -27.49
CA ALA A 154 8.93 -34.32 -28.13
C ALA A 154 10.26 -35.08 -28.12
N VAL A 155 10.57 -35.80 -27.03
CA VAL A 155 11.75 -36.67 -26.93
C VAL A 155 11.61 -37.85 -27.89
N ALA A 156 10.42 -38.46 -28.00
CA ALA A 156 10.15 -39.53 -28.95
C ALA A 156 10.26 -39.06 -30.41
N ALA A 157 9.86 -37.82 -30.69
CA ALA A 157 10.03 -37.17 -31.99
C ALA A 157 11.46 -36.70 -32.29
N GLY A 158 12.39 -36.83 -31.32
CA GLY A 158 13.78 -36.37 -31.46
C GLY A 158 13.96 -34.86 -31.40
N GLN A 159 12.94 -34.11 -30.96
CA GLN A 159 12.97 -32.64 -30.85
C GLN A 159 13.64 -32.14 -29.57
N ALA A 160 13.75 -32.99 -28.55
CA ALA A 160 14.40 -32.66 -27.29
C ALA A 160 15.25 -33.83 -26.75
N PRO A 161 16.38 -33.55 -26.07
CA PRO A 161 17.21 -34.59 -25.46
C PRO A 161 16.53 -35.25 -24.27
N ALA A 162 16.75 -36.56 -24.07
CA ALA A 162 16.26 -37.27 -22.89
C ALA A 162 17.17 -37.01 -21.68
N PHE A 163 16.66 -36.38 -20.63
CA PHE A 163 17.39 -36.19 -19.37
C PHE A 163 16.93 -37.18 -18.29
N SER A 164 17.88 -37.73 -17.53
CA SER A 164 17.59 -38.68 -16.45
C SER A 164 16.79 -38.07 -15.29
N ARG A 165 17.00 -36.76 -15.01
CA ARG A 165 16.23 -35.99 -14.02
C ARG A 165 14.75 -35.98 -14.39
N PHE A 166 14.44 -35.74 -15.66
CA PHE A 166 13.08 -35.75 -16.18
C PHE A 166 12.43 -37.13 -16.06
N GLN A 167 13.11 -38.19 -16.48
CA GLN A 167 12.57 -39.55 -16.37
C GLN A 167 12.20 -39.92 -14.92
N SER A 168 13.06 -39.54 -13.97
CA SER A 168 12.81 -39.74 -12.53
C SER A 168 11.62 -38.93 -12.04
N TRP A 169 11.48 -37.69 -12.50
CA TRP A 169 10.34 -36.82 -12.20
C TRP A 169 9.04 -37.34 -12.82
N ALA A 170 9.04 -37.73 -14.10
CA ALA A 170 7.88 -38.26 -14.81
C ALA A 170 7.34 -39.51 -14.09
N LYS A 171 8.23 -40.42 -13.68
CA LYS A 171 7.85 -41.59 -12.87
C LYS A 171 7.17 -41.20 -11.56
N ARG A 172 7.63 -40.14 -10.87
CA ARG A 172 6.98 -39.62 -9.65
C ARG A 172 5.60 -39.02 -9.94
N VAL A 173 5.45 -38.30 -11.04
CA VAL A 173 4.18 -37.69 -11.47
C VAL A 173 3.15 -38.78 -11.75
N ARG A 174 3.51 -39.83 -12.52
CA ARG A 174 2.59 -40.94 -12.86
C ARG A 174 2.13 -41.76 -11.65
N ARG A 175 2.78 -41.66 -10.49
CA ARG A 175 2.29 -42.26 -9.24
C ARG A 175 1.11 -41.50 -8.63
N LYS A 176 0.94 -40.22 -8.99
CA LYS A 176 -0.20 -39.41 -8.56
C LYS A 176 -1.36 -39.61 -9.54
N ALA A 177 -2.58 -39.44 -9.03
CA ALA A 177 -3.78 -39.49 -9.87
C ALA A 177 -3.79 -38.30 -10.83
N ALA A 178 -4.06 -38.57 -12.11
CA ALA A 178 -4.17 -37.53 -13.12
C ALA A 178 -5.35 -36.59 -12.80
N PRO A 179 -5.15 -35.26 -12.86
CA PRO A 179 -6.24 -34.29 -12.71
C PRO A 179 -7.36 -34.51 -13.73
N LYS A 180 -8.60 -34.29 -13.29
CA LYS A 180 -9.76 -34.26 -14.20
C LYS A 180 -9.80 -32.91 -14.90
N ASP A 181 -9.76 -32.92 -16.22
CA ASP A 181 -9.83 -31.73 -17.09
C ASP A 181 -8.78 -30.65 -16.75
N PRO A 182 -7.49 -30.90 -17.07
CA PRO A 182 -6.37 -30.06 -16.64
C PRO A 182 -6.34 -28.66 -17.27
N LEU A 183 -7.03 -28.47 -18.40
CA LEU A 183 -7.09 -27.19 -19.12
C LEU A 183 -8.29 -26.33 -18.71
N ARG A 184 -9.17 -26.85 -17.85
CA ARG A 184 -10.32 -26.08 -17.38
C ARG A 184 -9.86 -24.83 -16.63
N PRO A 185 -10.40 -23.65 -16.95
CA PRO A 185 -10.15 -22.45 -16.17
C PRO A 185 -10.54 -22.66 -14.71
N PRO A 186 -9.74 -22.15 -13.74
CA PRO A 186 -10.08 -22.27 -12.34
C PRO A 186 -11.44 -21.62 -12.07
N LEU A 187 -12.33 -22.33 -11.39
CA LEU A 187 -13.59 -21.77 -10.94
C LEU A 187 -13.28 -20.70 -9.88
N ARG A 188 -13.34 -19.43 -10.27
CA ARG A 188 -13.30 -18.32 -9.32
C ARG A 188 -14.43 -18.53 -8.33
N LYS A 189 -14.09 -18.78 -7.06
CA LYS A 189 -15.07 -18.67 -5.97
C LYS A 189 -15.49 -17.22 -5.92
N LYS A 190 -16.60 -16.90 -6.59
CA LYS A 190 -17.26 -15.62 -6.47
C LYS A 190 -17.74 -15.55 -5.02
N ASN A 191 -16.91 -15.06 -4.11
CA ASN A 191 -17.37 -14.63 -2.80
C ASN A 191 -18.47 -13.63 -3.12
N GLY A 192 -19.72 -14.00 -2.83
CA GLY A 192 -20.92 -13.32 -3.29
C GLY A 192 -21.16 -11.95 -2.66
N ASN A 193 -20.12 -11.13 -2.50
CA ASN A 193 -20.23 -9.77 -2.02
C ASN A 193 -19.08 -8.90 -2.54
N SER A 194 -19.01 -8.70 -3.86
CA SER A 194 -18.21 -7.63 -4.47
C SER A 194 -18.94 -6.29 -4.42
N LYS A 195 -19.28 -5.83 -3.22
CA LYS A 195 -19.46 -4.40 -2.96
C LYS A 195 -18.34 -4.01 -2.01
N SER A 196 -17.42 -3.19 -2.53
CA SER A 196 -16.50 -2.30 -1.79
C SER A 196 -16.42 -2.59 -0.29
N GLY A 197 -15.27 -3.10 0.17
CA GLY A 197 -15.04 -3.42 1.60
C GLY A 197 -15.33 -2.25 2.56
N GLU A 198 -15.32 -1.02 2.08
CA GLU A 198 -15.68 0.18 2.84
C GLU A 198 -17.20 0.36 3.00
N ASP A 199 -18.00 0.12 1.95
CA ASP A 199 -19.46 0.24 2.03
C ASP A 199 -20.07 -0.87 2.88
N SER A 200 -19.51 -2.08 2.84
CA SER A 200 -19.98 -3.18 3.69
C SER A 200 -19.72 -2.90 5.17
N LEU A 201 -18.59 -2.27 5.51
CA LEU A 201 -18.27 -1.92 6.89
C LEU A 201 -19.13 -0.74 7.37
N ALA A 202 -19.32 0.28 6.52
CA ALA A 202 -20.20 1.41 6.82
C ALA A 202 -21.65 0.95 7.03
N LEU A 203 -22.13 0.00 6.23
CA LEU A 203 -23.45 -0.63 6.40
C LEU A 203 -23.55 -1.41 7.70
N MET A 204 -22.53 -2.18 8.09
CA MET A 204 -22.51 -2.88 9.38
C MET A 204 -22.48 -1.91 10.57
N ILE A 205 -21.72 -0.81 10.48
CA ILE A 205 -21.66 0.22 11.53
C ILE A 205 -23.00 0.92 11.68
N ARG A 206 -23.68 1.29 10.57
CA ARG A 206 -25.03 1.85 10.60
C ARG A 206 -26.06 0.89 11.18
N SER A 207 -26.02 -0.38 10.77
CA SER A 207 -26.92 -1.41 11.29
C SER A 207 -26.73 -1.62 12.80
N ARG A 208 -25.47 -1.61 13.28
CA ARG A 208 -25.13 -1.71 14.70
C ARG A 208 -25.56 -0.48 15.50
N GLN A 209 -25.44 0.72 14.93
CA GLN A 209 -25.96 1.94 15.56
C GLN A 209 -27.49 1.92 15.62
N GLN A 210 -28.18 1.53 14.55
CA GLN A 210 -29.65 1.46 14.54
C GLN A 210 -30.19 0.47 15.58
N THR A 211 -29.56 -0.70 15.71
CA THR A 211 -29.94 -1.71 16.72
C THR A 211 -29.60 -1.27 18.14
N ALA A 212 -28.42 -0.66 18.37
CA ALA A 212 -28.03 -0.16 19.69
C ALA A 212 -28.89 1.02 20.17
N HIS A 213 -29.22 1.96 19.27
CA HIS A 213 -30.08 3.10 19.61
C HIS A 213 -31.54 2.66 19.79
N GLY A 214 -32.06 1.73 18.98
CA GLY A 214 -33.41 1.20 19.14
C GLY A 214 -33.61 0.51 20.50
N SER A 215 -32.71 -0.41 20.88
CA SER A 215 -32.84 -1.10 22.17
C SER A 215 -32.63 -0.20 23.38
N MET A 216 -31.78 0.83 23.25
CA MET A 216 -31.52 1.78 24.33
C MET A 216 -32.70 2.73 24.51
N VAL A 217 -33.28 3.24 23.42
CA VAL A 217 -34.47 4.11 23.45
C VAL A 217 -35.69 3.34 23.94
N ASP A 218 -35.91 2.11 23.50
CA ASP A 218 -37.00 1.26 24.00
C ASP A 218 -36.82 0.90 25.48
N ALA A 219 -35.60 0.61 25.93
CA ALA A 219 -35.32 0.38 27.35
C ALA A 219 -35.48 1.64 28.20
N LEU A 220 -35.16 2.83 27.66
CA LEU A 220 -35.42 4.11 28.33
C LEU A 220 -36.91 4.44 28.35
N ALA A 221 -37.65 4.20 27.27
CA ALA A 221 -39.09 4.36 27.19
C ALA A 221 -39.82 3.39 28.13
N ALA A 222 -39.37 2.14 28.25
CA ALA A 222 -39.95 1.19 29.21
C ALA A 222 -39.66 1.58 30.67
N LYS A 223 -38.54 2.26 30.93
CA LYS A 223 -38.11 2.61 32.29
C LYS A 223 -38.60 3.98 32.77
N TYR A 224 -38.80 4.92 31.86
CA TYR A 224 -39.17 6.31 32.15
C TYR A 224 -40.36 6.82 31.35
N GLY A 225 -40.89 6.04 30.41
CA GLY A 225 -42.10 6.37 29.66
C GLY A 225 -43.31 6.27 30.58
N VAL A 226 -43.82 7.42 30.99
CA VAL A 226 -45.10 7.54 31.69
C VAL A 226 -46.20 7.30 30.65
N SER A 227 -46.86 6.16 30.75
CA SER A 227 -48.12 5.91 30.04
C SER A 227 -49.26 6.56 30.81
N GLY A 228 -49.82 7.65 30.29
CA GLY A 228 -51.02 8.29 30.82
C GLY A 228 -50.71 9.49 31.72
N GLY A 229 -51.30 10.64 31.36
CA GLY A 229 -51.02 11.93 31.96
C GLY A 229 -51.45 12.04 33.43
N ASP A 230 -50.45 12.22 34.28
CA ASP A 230 -50.50 13.10 35.45
C ASP A 230 -49.06 13.56 35.72
N GLU A 231 -48.83 14.88 35.73
CA GLU A 231 -47.53 15.42 36.12
C GLU A 231 -47.28 15.09 37.60
N PRO A 232 -46.11 14.52 37.97
CA PRO A 232 -45.82 14.24 39.36
C PRO A 232 -45.73 15.57 40.15
N SER A 233 -46.46 15.67 41.26
CA SER A 233 -46.50 16.88 42.07
C SER A 233 -45.10 17.33 42.50
N GLU A 234 -44.90 18.65 42.65
CA GLU A 234 -43.62 19.27 43.00
C GLU A 234 -43.00 18.68 44.29
N GLU A 235 -43.85 18.21 45.21
CA GLU A 235 -43.47 17.49 46.42
C GLU A 235 -42.79 16.14 46.14
N ALA A 236 -43.28 15.36 45.17
CA ALA A 236 -42.67 14.08 44.79
C ALA A 236 -41.28 14.29 44.16
N PHE A 237 -41.13 15.38 43.41
CA PHE A 237 -39.86 15.76 42.80
C PHE A 237 -38.84 16.25 43.84
N ALA A 238 -39.29 17.06 44.82
CA ALA A 238 -38.47 17.48 45.94
C ALA A 238 -38.02 16.30 46.82
N ALA A 239 -38.91 15.35 47.11
CA ALA A 239 -38.60 14.15 47.86
C ALA A 239 -37.57 13.27 47.13
N ALA A 240 -37.67 13.15 45.80
CA ALA A 240 -36.69 12.43 44.99
C ALA A 240 -35.29 13.10 45.02
N ARG A 241 -35.23 14.44 44.98
CA ARG A 241 -33.97 15.20 45.13
C ARG A 241 -33.34 14.99 46.51
N GLN A 242 -34.12 15.08 47.58
CA GLN A 242 -33.62 14.87 48.94
C GLN A 242 -33.08 13.45 49.15
N ARG A 243 -33.74 12.43 48.59
CA ARG A 243 -33.23 11.05 48.60
C ARG A 243 -31.93 10.91 47.83
N HIS A 244 -31.80 11.60 46.70
CA HIS A 244 -30.57 11.60 45.91
C HIS A 244 -29.41 12.28 46.67
N GLU A 245 -29.64 13.45 47.27
CA GLU A 245 -28.65 14.17 48.07
C GLU A 245 -28.21 13.38 49.31
N ALA A 246 -29.14 12.71 49.99
CA ALA A 246 -28.82 11.82 51.10
C ALA A 246 -27.93 10.64 50.65
N ARG A 247 -28.17 10.10 49.46
CA ARG A 247 -27.38 8.99 48.89
C ARG A 247 -25.99 9.42 48.42
N VAL A 248 -25.86 10.67 47.96
CA VAL A 248 -24.56 11.26 47.63
C VAL A 248 -23.75 11.53 48.91
N LYS A 249 -24.38 12.06 49.96
CA LYS A 249 -23.73 12.28 51.26
C LYS A 249 -23.28 10.97 51.92
N SER A 250 -24.08 9.90 51.87
CA SER A 250 -23.70 8.61 52.46
C SER A 250 -22.55 7.93 51.73
N LYS A 251 -22.47 8.05 50.41
CA LYS A 251 -21.31 7.58 49.62
C LYS A 251 -20.04 8.34 49.93
N GLY A 252 -20.10 9.67 50.03
CA GLY A 252 -18.93 10.49 50.40
C GLY A 252 -18.37 10.17 51.80
N ALA A 253 -19.25 9.89 52.77
CA ALA A 253 -18.83 9.52 54.13
C ALA A 253 -18.16 8.13 54.21
N ALA A 254 -18.58 7.18 53.36
CA ALA A 254 -17.99 5.85 53.28
C ALA A 254 -16.58 5.86 52.63
N GLU A 255 -16.34 6.79 51.71
CA GLU A 255 -15.07 6.94 50.99
C GLU A 255 -13.99 7.62 51.86
N GLY A 256 -14.38 8.61 52.68
CA GLY A 256 -13.47 9.29 53.62
C GLY A 256 -12.90 8.39 54.73
N ARG A 257 -13.63 7.35 55.17
CA ARG A 257 -13.14 6.40 56.19
C ARG A 257 -12.13 5.38 55.65
N ARG A 258 -12.07 5.14 54.34
CA ARG A 258 -11.14 4.18 53.73
C ARG A 258 -9.73 4.73 53.51
N SER A 259 -9.57 6.05 53.32
CA SER A 259 -8.26 6.68 53.10
C SER A 259 -7.39 6.87 54.35
N ALA A 260 -7.92 6.73 55.56
CA ALA A 260 -7.17 6.96 56.80
C ALA A 260 -6.37 5.74 57.34
N LYS A 261 -6.53 4.54 56.76
CA LYS A 261 -5.94 3.29 57.29
C LYS A 261 -4.84 2.65 56.44
N GLY A 262 -4.42 3.24 55.31
CA GLY A 262 -3.48 2.62 54.37
C GLY A 262 -2.18 3.42 54.19
N GLY A 263 -1.29 3.46 55.19
CA GLY A 263 -0.03 4.19 55.04
C GLY A 263 1.07 3.80 56.02
N VAL A 264 1.59 2.56 55.97
CA VAL A 264 2.91 2.23 56.56
C VAL A 264 3.65 1.14 55.75
N GLN A 265 4.82 1.54 55.24
CA GLN A 265 6.07 0.81 54.92
C GLN A 265 6.24 -0.11 53.70
N LYS A 266 7.01 0.45 52.76
CA LYS A 266 7.82 -0.14 51.69
C LYS A 266 9.25 -0.37 52.21
N LYS A 267 9.79 -1.60 52.21
CA LYS A 267 11.24 -1.91 52.23
C LYS A 267 11.48 -3.19 51.41
N ARG A 268 12.20 -3.08 50.28
CA ARG A 268 13.57 -3.61 50.01
C ARG A 268 13.63 -5.15 50.16
N GLY A 269 13.97 -5.98 49.19
CA GLY A 269 14.97 -5.85 48.12
C GLY A 269 16.02 -6.95 48.30
N ALA A 270 16.51 -7.50 47.18
CA ALA A 270 17.60 -8.46 47.00
C ALA A 270 17.26 -9.96 47.10
N GLY A 271 17.45 -10.64 45.97
CA GLY A 271 17.55 -12.08 45.89
C GLY A 271 18.96 -12.57 46.18
N ALA A 272 19.06 -13.86 46.49
CA ALA A 272 20.26 -14.67 46.39
C ALA A 272 19.78 -16.11 46.12
N LYS A 273 20.04 -16.60 44.90
CA LYS A 273 20.06 -18.04 44.61
C LYS A 273 21.45 -18.54 44.98
N ALA A 274 21.50 -19.53 45.85
CA ALA A 274 22.52 -20.57 45.89
C ALA A 274 21.75 -21.89 45.98
#